data_AF-A0A7Y5DSH9-F1
#
_entry.id   AF-A0A7Y5DSH9-F1
#
_cell.length_a   1.000
_cell.length_b   1.000
_cell.length_c   1.000
_cell.angle_alpha   90.00
_cell.angle_beta   90.00
_cell.angle_gamma   90.00
#
_symmetry.space_group_name_H-M   'P 1'
#
loop_
_entity.id
_entity.type
_entity.pdbx_description
1 polymer ?
#
loop_
_entity_poly.entity_id
_entity_poly.type
_entity_poly.pdbx_seq_one_letter_code
_entity_poly.pdbx_strand_id
1 'polypeptide(L)'
;MRQATNFRLEENVLTTINLLAKDLHTTKTSVIEEAVIHYAASLKTKRNALLQFAGSLGASEADRILAAIQQDKNSKDIDFGL
;
A
#
# COMPACT_ATOMS: atom_id res chain seq x y z
N MET A 1 7.54 -0.35 23.43
CA MET A 1 6.58 0.62 24.01
C MET A 1 6.06 1.49 22.87
N ARG A 2 4.75 1.76 22.81
CA ARG A 2 4.21 2.69 21.82
C ARG A 2 4.73 4.09 22.13
N GLN A 3 5.28 4.78 21.13
CA GLN A 3 5.77 6.14 21.32
C GLN A 3 4.61 7.13 21.19
N ALA A 4 4.46 8.01 22.18
CA ALA A 4 3.50 9.08 22.11
C ALA A 4 3.92 10.05 21.00
N THR A 5 3.00 10.33 20.07
CA THR A 5 3.22 11.25 18.95
C THR A 5 2.18 12.34 19.01
N ASN A 6 2.62 13.59 18.89
CA ASN A 6 1.74 14.76 18.89
C ASN A 6 1.47 15.19 17.45
N PHE A 7 0.20 15.44 17.14
CA PHE A 7 -0.24 15.91 15.83
C PHE A 7 -0.98 17.23 15.98
N ARG A 8 -0.82 18.11 15.00
CA ARG A 8 -1.66 19.29 14.86
C ARG A 8 -2.57 19.07 13.65
N LEU A 9 -3.87 19.14 13.89
CA LEU A 9 -4.90 18.86 12.89
C LEU A 9 -5.79 20.09 12.73
N GLU A 10 -6.40 20.20 11.56
CA GLU A 10 -7.42 21.21 11.29
C GLU A 10 -8.70 20.93 12.11
N GLU A 11 -9.46 21.98 12.40
CA GLU A 11 -10.63 21.91 13.28
C GLU A 11 -11.74 20.99 12.74
N ASN A 12 -11.95 20.99 11.41
CA ASN A 12 -12.88 20.08 10.73
C ASN A 12 -12.49 18.60 10.92
N VAL A 13 -11.19 18.29 10.89
CA VAL A 13 -10.67 16.93 11.12
C VAL A 13 -10.90 16.53 12.58
N LEU A 14 -10.60 17.42 13.53
CA LEU A 14 -10.88 17.19 14.95
C LEU A 14 -12.37 16.95 15.21
N THR A 15 -13.23 17.73 14.57
CA THR A 15 -14.69 17.57 14.65
C THR A 15 -15.13 16.20 14.14
N THR A 16 -14.58 15.76 13.00
CA THR A 16 -14.88 14.43 12.42
C THR A 16 -14.42 13.30 13.34
N ILE A 17 -13.21 13.38 13.89
CA ILE A 17 -12.68 12.39 14.85
C ILE A 17 -13.56 12.35 16.11
N ASN A 18 -14.04 13.50 16.58
CA ASN A 18 -14.92 13.59 17.75
C ASN A 18 -16.26 12.88 17.52
N LEU A 19 -16.88 13.09 16.35
CA LEU A 19 -18.12 12.43 15.97
C LEU A 19 -17.92 10.92 15.86
N LEU A 20 -16.90 10.47 15.13
CA LEU A 20 -16.59 9.05 14.97
C LEU A 20 -16.30 8.36 16.31
N ALA A 21 -15.56 9.00 17.21
CA ALA A 21 -15.29 8.45 18.53
C ALA A 21 -16.58 8.26 19.34
N LYS A 22 -17.53 9.20 19.21
CA LYS A 22 -18.84 9.11 19.86
C LYS A 22 -19.68 7.99 19.27
N ASP A 23 -19.79 7.94 17.95
CA ASP A 23 -20.66 7.01 17.22
C ASP A 23 -20.16 5.56 17.34
N LEU A 24 -18.85 5.36 17.37
CA LEU A 24 -18.22 4.04 17.52
C LEU A 24 -17.96 3.65 18.97
N HIS A 25 -18.39 4.47 19.94
CA HIS A 25 -18.16 4.26 21.37
C HIS A 25 -16.69 3.94 21.71
N THR A 26 -15.76 4.69 21.11
CA THR A 26 -14.31 4.46 21.23
C THR A 26 -13.55 5.76 21.50
N THR A 27 -12.23 5.67 21.67
CA THR A 27 -11.39 6.85 21.92
C THR A 27 -10.97 7.53 20.63
N LYS A 28 -10.72 8.84 20.69
CA LYS A 28 -10.16 9.61 19.57
C LYS A 28 -8.83 9.02 19.09
N THR A 29 -8.00 8.57 20.04
CA THR A 29 -6.73 7.89 19.75
C THR A 29 -6.96 6.62 18.94
N SER A 30 -7.92 5.78 19.32
CA SER A 30 -8.27 4.56 18.58
C SER A 30 -8.75 4.86 17.17
N VAL A 31 -9.59 5.89 16.99
CA VAL A 31 -10.03 6.33 15.66
C VAL A 31 -8.83 6.72 14.79
N ILE A 32 -7.87 7.47 15.34
CA ILE A 32 -6.67 7.90 14.62
C ILE A 32 -5.75 6.71 14.30
N GLU A 33 -5.51 5.81 15.26
CA GLU A 33 -4.69 4.61 15.06
C GLU A 33 -5.24 3.76 13.92
N GLU A 34 -6.55 3.47 13.92
CA GLU A 34 -7.19 2.71 12.86
C GLU A 34 -7.15 3.45 11.52
N ALA A 35 -7.41 4.75 11.50
CA ALA A 35 -7.33 5.54 10.27
C ALA A 35 -5.92 5.49 9.65
N VAL A 36 -4.87 5.58 10.46
CA VAL A 36 -3.48 5.47 10.00
C VAL A 36 -3.18 4.06 9.48
N ILE A 37 -3.64 3.01 10.17
CA ILE A 37 -3.47 1.62 9.73
C ILE A 37 -4.16 1.39 8.38
N HIS A 38 -5.42 1.82 8.24
CA HIS A 38 -6.19 1.71 7.00
C HIS A 38 -5.53 2.48 5.86
N TYR A 39 -5.06 3.71 6.11
CA TYR A 39 -4.35 4.50 5.12
C TYR A 39 -3.05 3.82 4.68
N ALA A 40 -2.23 3.33 5.62
CA ALA A 40 -1.00 2.61 5.33
C ALA A 40 -1.24 1.33 4.52
N ALA A 41 -2.31 0.58 4.82
CA ALA A 41 -2.72 -0.57 4.04
C ALA A 41 -3.11 -0.17 2.61
N SER A 42 -3.88 0.91 2.44
CA SER A 42 -4.25 1.42 1.10
C SER A 42 -3.03 1.83 0.27
N LEU A 43 -2.01 2.40 0.91
CA LEU A 43 -0.74 2.76 0.30
C LEU A 43 0.06 1.55 -0.15
N LYS A 44 0.10 0.47 0.64
CA LYS A 44 0.77 -0.79 0.24
C LYS A 44 0.13 -1.39 -1.00
N THR A 45 -1.19 -1.39 -1.08
CA THR A 45 -1.91 -1.88 -2.28
C THR A 45 -1.60 -1.00 -3.49
N LYS A 46 -1.57 0.32 -3.34
CA LYS A 46 -1.17 1.24 -4.41
C LYS A 46 0.32 1.16 -4.78
N ARG A 47 1.21 0.79 -3.85
CA ARG A 47 2.66 0.74 -4.08
C ARG A 47 3.17 -0.63 -4.53
N ASN A 48 2.34 -1.68 -4.49
CA ASN A 48 2.75 -2.97 -5.04
C ASN A 48 2.76 -2.87 -6.57
N ALA A 49 3.92 -2.48 -7.10
CA ALA A 49 4.14 -2.27 -8.53
C ALA A 49 3.76 -3.51 -9.36
N LEU A 50 3.94 -4.72 -8.82
CA LEU A 50 3.55 -5.96 -9.49
C LEU A 50 2.03 -6.12 -9.58
N LEU A 51 1.28 -5.74 -8.54
CA LEU A 51 -0.19 -5.79 -8.56
C LEU A 51 -0.79 -4.68 -9.43
N GLN A 52 -0.20 -3.47 -9.40
CA GLN A 52 -0.59 -2.41 -10.34
C GLN A 52 -0.31 -2.81 -11.78
N PHE A 53 0.87 -3.40 -12.04
CA PHE A 53 1.24 -3.90 -13.35
C PHE A 53 0.30 -5.01 -13.81
N ALA A 54 0.05 -6.03 -12.98
CA ALA A 54 -0.87 -7.11 -13.31
C ALA A 54 -2.30 -6.65 -13.60
N GLY A 55 -2.79 -5.61 -12.90
CA GLY A 55 -4.12 -5.03 -13.16
C GLY A 55 -4.19 -4.11 -14.39
N SER A 56 -3.06 -3.70 -14.95
CA SER A 56 -2.97 -2.78 -16.10
C SER A 56 -2.77 -3.48 -17.45
N LEU A 57 -2.46 -4.77 -17.45
CA LEU A 57 -2.14 -5.52 -18.65
C LEU A 57 -3.37 -6.19 -19.24
N GLY A 58 -3.59 -6.03 -20.55
CA GLY A 58 -4.48 -6.91 -21.30
C GLY A 58 -3.92 -8.33 -21.38
N ALA A 59 -4.77 -9.33 -21.57
CA ALA A 59 -4.36 -10.74 -21.65
C ALA A 59 -3.20 -10.97 -22.64
N SER A 60 -3.27 -10.34 -23.82
CA SER A 60 -2.24 -10.45 -24.85
C SER A 60 -0.90 -9.80 -24.48
N GLU A 61 -0.88 -8.79 -23.60
CA GLU A 61 0.36 -8.16 -23.14
C GLU A 61 0.99 -8.99 -22.01
N ALA A 62 0.16 -9.55 -21.12
CA ALA A 62 0.61 -10.48 -20.10
C ALA A 62 1.27 -11.73 -20.73
N ASP A 63 0.67 -12.31 -21.78
CA ASP A 63 1.23 -13.47 -22.48
C ASP A 63 2.57 -13.15 -23.17
N ARG A 64 2.71 -11.94 -23.74
CA ARG A 64 3.98 -11.50 -24.34
C ARG A 64 5.09 -11.35 -23.30
N ILE A 65 4.77 -10.76 -22.15
CA ILE A 65 5.74 -10.61 -21.06
C ILE A 65 6.14 -11.98 -20.52
N LEU A 66 5.19 -12.91 -20.37
CA LEU A 66 5.47 -14.29 -19.96
C LEU A 66 6.38 -15.01 -20.96
N ALA A 67 6.08 -14.89 -22.26
CA ALA A 67 6.90 -15.48 -23.32
C ALA A 67 8.33 -14.90 -23.32
N ALA A 68 8.47 -13.59 -23.12
CA ALA A 68 9.77 -12.93 -23.02
C ALA A 68 10.57 -13.42 -21.80
N ILE A 69 9.95 -13.55 -20.63
CA ILE A 69 10.59 -14.08 -19.41
C ILE A 69 11.04 -15.54 -19.62
N GLN A 70 10.21 -16.36 -20.27
CA GLN A 70 10.54 -17.75 -20.56
C GLN A 70 11.70 -17.89 -21.54
N GLN A 71 11.79 -17.01 -22.54
CA GLN A 71 12.90 -16.97 -23.48
C GLN A 71 14.19 -16.44 -22.84
N ASP A 72 14.10 -15.39 -22.01
CA ASP A 72 15.25 -14.78 -21.33
C ASP A 72 15.88 -15.70 -20.28
N LYS A 73 15.09 -16.57 -19.63
CA LYS A 73 15.61 -17.58 -18.68
C LYS A 73 16.69 -18.49 -19.28
N ASN A 74 16.65 -18.71 -20.60
CA ASN A 74 17.61 -19.56 -21.30
C ASN A 74 18.82 -18.78 -21.87
N SER A 75 18.83 -17.44 -21.75
CA SER A 75 19.81 -16.54 -22.37
C SER A 75 20.66 -15.76 -21.36
N LYS A 76 20.57 -16.05 -20.07
CA LYS A 76 21.41 -15.38 -19.08
C LYS A 76 22.82 -15.97 -19.13
N ASP A 77 23.70 -15.33 -19.87
CA ASP A 77 25.13 -15.48 -19.68
C ASP A 77 25.43 -15.17 -18.21
N ILE A 78 25.81 -16.20 -17.46
CA ILE A 78 26.28 -16.03 -16.09
C ILE A 78 27.69 -15.45 -16.22
N ASP A 79 27.79 -14.14 -16.05
CA ASP A 79 29.08 -13.46 -15.91
C ASP A 79 29.70 -13.86 -14.57
N PHE A 80 30.46 -14.95 -14.57
CA PHE A 80 31.38 -15.26 -13.49
C PHE A 80 32.56 -14.29 -13.64
N GLY A 81 32.42 -13.09 -13.09
CA GLY A 81 33.52 -12.15 -12.96
C GLY A 81 34.70 -12.83 -12.27
N LEU A 82 35.68 -13.27 -13.08
CA LEU A 82 36.98 -13.80 -12.68
C LEU A 82 37.95 -12.66 -12.40
#